data_AF-A0A926B6M8-F1
#
_entry.id   AF-A0A926B6M8-F1
#
_cell.length_a   1.000
_cell.length_b   1.000
_cell.length_c   1.000
_cell.angle_alpha   90.00
_cell.angle_beta   90.00
_cell.angle_gamma   90.00
#
_symmetry.space_group_name_H-M   'P 1'
#
loop_
_entity.id
_entity.type
_entity.pdbx_description
1 polymer ?
#
loop_
_entity_poly.entity_id
_entity_poly.type
_entity_poly.pdbx_seq_one_letter_code
_entity_poly.pdbx_strand_id
1 'polypeptide(L)'
;MIFRSFLTLWLGPVLFFWGWYLMSSNDLSFGVYALSREMHDRTFALYAAVSGVPAEAIPPLIAKTLILDGILVAALIVFRRRRDIAAFIAARYASPPEASASADNLSKAP
;
A
#
# COMPACT_ATOMS: atom_id res chain seq x y z
N MET A 1 -17.07 4.91 -12.71
CA MET A 1 -17.17 3.49 -12.28
C MET A 1 -15.91 2.70 -12.63
N ILE A 2 -15.42 2.77 -13.88
CA ILE A 2 -14.23 2.05 -14.41
C ILE A 2 -12.97 2.15 -13.54
N PHE A 3 -12.65 3.34 -13.02
CA PHE A 3 -11.40 3.58 -12.30
C PHE A 3 -11.29 2.84 -10.95
N ARG A 4 -12.42 2.61 -10.26
CA ARG A 4 -12.46 1.87 -8.99
C ARG A 4 -12.23 0.37 -9.23
N SER A 5 -12.87 -0.16 -10.26
CA SER A 5 -12.70 -1.56 -10.67
C SER A 5 -11.26 -1.87 -11.09
N PHE A 6 -10.60 -0.96 -11.81
CA PHE A 6 -9.19 -1.10 -12.17
C PHE A 6 -8.29 -1.22 -10.93
N LEU A 7 -8.47 -0.35 -9.93
CA LEU A 7 -7.69 -0.41 -8.69
C LEU A 7 -7.95 -1.69 -7.90
N THR A 8 -9.20 -2.15 -7.80
CA THR A 8 -9.51 -3.40 -7.09
C THR A 8 -8.95 -4.62 -7.80
N LEU A 9 -9.04 -4.66 -9.14
CA LEU A 9 -8.48 -5.74 -9.95
C LEU A 9 -6.95 -5.74 -9.92
N TRP A 10 -6.33 -4.57 -9.78
CA TRP A 10 -4.88 -4.44 -9.63
C TRP A 10 -4.41 -4.82 -8.22
N LEU A 11 -5.07 -4.30 -7.19
CA LEU A 11 -4.67 -4.49 -5.80
C LEU A 11 -4.96 -5.91 -5.29
N GLY A 12 -6.03 -6.54 -5.78
CA GLY A 12 -6.44 -7.89 -5.41
C GLY A 12 -5.32 -8.94 -5.53
N PRO A 13 -4.75 -9.17 -6.72
CA PRO A 13 -3.67 -10.15 -6.92
C PRO A 13 -2.40 -9.78 -6.14
N VAL A 14 -2.10 -8.49 -5.97
CA VAL A 14 -0.95 -8.02 -5.19
C VAL A 14 -1.11 -8.38 -3.71
N LEU A 15 -2.27 -8.06 -3.12
CA LEU A 15 -2.57 -8.40 -1.73
C LEU A 15 -2.64 -9.91 -1.51
N PHE A 16 -3.20 -10.65 -2.48
CA PHE A 16 -3.26 -12.10 -2.42
C PHE A 16 -1.84 -12.70 -2.40
N PHE A 17 -0.97 -12.26 -3.31
CA PHE A 17 0.43 -12.70 -3.36
C PHE A 17 1.17 -12.39 -2.06
N TRP A 18 1.11 -11.14 -1.58
CA TRP A 18 1.82 -10.74 -0.36
C TRP A 18 1.26 -11.37 0.90
N GLY A 19 -0.06 -11.52 1.00
CA GLY A 19 -0.70 -12.21 2.12
C GLY A 19 -0.26 -13.66 2.21
N TRP A 20 -0.30 -14.38 1.08
CA TRP A 20 0.21 -15.74 1.00
C TRP A 20 1.72 -15.80 1.31
N TYR A 21 2.53 -14.95 0.68
CA TYR A 21 3.99 -14.91 0.87
C TYR A 21 4.38 -14.69 2.34
N LEU A 22 3.77 -13.73 3.02
CA LEU A 22 4.03 -13.42 4.41
C LEU A 22 3.60 -14.56 5.34
N MET A 23 2.42 -15.13 5.12
CA MET A 23 1.96 -16.27 5.93
C MET A 23 2.86 -17.48 5.75
N SER A 24 3.14 -17.84 4.49
CA SER A 24 3.90 -19.03 4.13
C SER A 24 5.38 -18.95 4.54
N SER A 25 6.00 -17.76 4.45
CA SER A 25 7.37 -17.54 4.93
C SER A 25 7.51 -17.57 6.46
N ASN A 26 6.46 -17.18 7.19
CA ASN A 26 6.40 -17.23 8.66
C ASN A 26 5.85 -18.57 9.20
N ASP A 27 5.67 -19.57 8.34
CA ASP A 27 5.12 -20.89 8.67
C ASP A 27 3.72 -20.86 9.31
N LEU A 28 2.93 -19.86 8.93
CA LEU A 28 1.52 -19.70 9.33
C LEU A 28 0.63 -20.60 8.48
N SER A 29 0.81 -21.91 8.62
CA SER A 29 0.17 -22.91 7.78
C SER A 29 -1.28 -23.18 8.14
N PHE A 30 -1.71 -23.03 9.41
CA PHE A 30 -3.08 -23.30 9.89
C PHE A 30 -3.66 -24.65 9.43
N GLY A 31 -2.82 -25.65 9.12
CA GLY A 31 -3.22 -26.93 8.54
C GLY A 31 -3.47 -26.94 7.02
N VAL A 32 -3.28 -25.80 6.34
CA VAL A 32 -3.36 -25.66 4.88
C VAL A 32 -1.97 -25.83 4.27
N TYR A 33 -1.77 -26.87 3.48
CA TYR A 33 -0.46 -27.18 2.87
C TYR A 33 0.08 -26.01 2.02
N ALA A 34 -0.79 -25.30 1.29
CA ALA A 34 -0.39 -24.15 0.47
C ALA A 34 0.28 -23.03 1.29
N LEU A 35 -0.03 -22.89 2.58
CA LEU A 35 0.55 -21.91 3.49
C LEU A 35 1.76 -22.47 4.26
N SER A 36 2.16 -23.71 3.99
CA SER A 36 3.37 -24.28 4.60
C SER A 36 4.63 -23.63 4.05
N ARG A 37 5.69 -23.66 4.86
CA ARG A 37 7.01 -23.26 4.41
C ARG A 37 7.61 -24.19 3.35
N GLU A 38 7.26 -25.47 3.39
CA GLU A 38 7.68 -26.44 2.36
C GLU A 38 7.13 -26.06 0.97
N MET A 39 5.85 -25.69 0.89
CA MET A 39 5.26 -25.20 -0.37
C MET A 39 5.88 -23.88 -0.82
N HIS A 40 6.22 -23.00 0.10
CA HIS A 40 6.97 -21.77 -0.19
C HIS A 40 8.26 -22.10 -0.94
N ASP A 41 9.11 -22.90 -0.31
CA ASP A 41 10.47 -23.16 -0.77
C ASP A 41 10.46 -23.90 -2.11
N ARG A 42 9.53 -24.86 -2.29
CA ARG A 42 9.34 -25.55 -3.57
C ARG A 42 8.90 -24.62 -4.70
N THR A 43 7.96 -23.71 -4.40
CA THR A 43 7.46 -22.74 -5.38
C THR A 43 8.58 -21.80 -5.83
N PHE A 44 9.36 -21.27 -4.88
CA PHE A 44 10.49 -20.39 -5.21
C PHE A 44 11.65 -21.12 -5.88
N ALA A 45 11.91 -22.38 -5.53
CA ALA A 45 12.88 -23.22 -6.23
C ALA A 45 12.50 -23.42 -7.71
N LEU A 46 11.20 -23.64 -7.99
CA LEU A 46 10.70 -23.74 -9.35
C LEU A 46 10.87 -22.41 -10.11
N TYR A 47 10.53 -21.28 -9.47
CA TYR A 47 10.74 -19.97 -10.08
C TYR A 47 12.22 -19.69 -10.38
N ALA A 48 13.13 -20.04 -9.47
CA ALA A 48 14.55 -19.89 -9.69
C ALA A 48 15.05 -20.74 -10.86
N ALA A 49 14.59 -22.00 -10.95
CA ALA A 49 14.93 -22.89 -12.04
C ALA A 49 14.44 -22.38 -13.41
N VAL A 50 13.25 -21.78 -13.46
CA VAL A 50 12.69 -21.21 -14.70
C VAL A 50 13.34 -19.88 -15.07
N SER A 51 13.59 -19.02 -14.07
CA SER A 51 14.01 -17.64 -14.32
C SER A 51 15.52 -17.45 -14.40
N GLY A 52 16.32 -18.42 -13.93
CA GLY A 52 17.78 -18.31 -13.87
C GLY A 52 18.30 -17.32 -12.82
N VAL A 53 17.42 -16.83 -11.94
CA VAL A 53 17.71 -15.87 -10.86
C VAL A 53 17.63 -16.62 -9.53
N PRO A 54 18.51 -16.36 -8.54
CA PRO A 54 18.42 -16.98 -7.23
C PRO A 54 17.07 -16.71 -6.56
N ALA A 55 16.50 -17.74 -5.92
CA ALA A 55 15.17 -17.71 -5.29
C ALA A 55 15.03 -16.57 -4.27
N GLU A 56 16.11 -16.27 -3.55
CA GLU A 56 16.15 -15.27 -2.49
C GLU A 56 16.08 -13.84 -3.04
N ALA A 57 16.48 -13.63 -4.30
CA ALA A 57 16.42 -12.34 -4.96
C ALA A 57 15.02 -12.06 -5.55
N ILE A 58 14.19 -13.08 -5.76
CA ILE A 58 12.89 -12.93 -6.43
C ILE A 58 11.91 -12.07 -5.60
N PRO A 59 11.66 -12.34 -4.30
CA PRO A 59 10.74 -11.52 -3.52
C PRO A 59 11.11 -10.03 -3.41
N PRO A 60 12.37 -9.64 -3.11
CA PRO A 60 12.73 -8.23 -3.04
C PRO A 60 12.67 -7.53 -4.40
N LEU A 61 12.89 -8.25 -5.52
CA LEU A 61 12.68 -7.68 -6.86
C LEU A 61 11.20 -7.40 -7.13
N ILE A 62 10.31 -8.35 -6.82
CA ILE A 62 8.86 -8.18 -6.96
C ILE A 62 8.35 -7.05 -6.04
N ALA A 63 8.90 -6.94 -4.82
CA ALA A 63 8.56 -5.84 -3.92
C ALA A 63 8.89 -4.48 -4.52
N LYS A 64 10.10 -4.33 -5.08
CA LYS A 64 10.55 -3.09 -5.71
C LYS A 64 9.67 -2.71 -6.89
N THR A 65 9.31 -3.67 -7.76
CA THR A 65 8.44 -3.39 -8.91
C THR A 65 7.04 -2.97 -8.48
N LEU A 66 6.47 -3.60 -7.46
CA LEU A 66 5.14 -3.24 -6.94
C LEU A 66 5.12 -1.88 -6.24
N ILE A 67 6.17 -1.54 -5.49
CA ILE A 67 6.30 -0.20 -4.88
C ILE A 67 6.34 0.86 -5.98
N LEU A 68 7.17 0.65 -7.01
CA LEU A 68 7.27 1.58 -8.13
C LEU A 68 5.93 1.74 -8.85
N ASP A 69 5.24 0.64 -9.12
CA ASP A 69 3.94 0.67 -9.80
C ASP A 69 2.85 1.35 -8.94
N GLY A 70 2.86 1.10 -7.62
CA GLY A 70 1.99 1.81 -6.67
C GLY A 70 2.26 3.31 -6.62
N ILE A 71 3.53 3.73 -6.70
CA ILE A 71 3.90 5.14 -6.82
C ILE A 71 3.37 5.74 -8.11
N LEU A 72 3.47 5.03 -9.24
CA LEU A 72 2.96 5.51 -10.52
C LEU A 72 1.42 5.67 -10.50
N VAL A 73 0.71 4.69 -9.94
CA VAL A 73 -0.75 4.77 -9.76
C VAL A 73 -1.12 5.94 -8.86
N ALA A 74 -0.44 6.12 -7.73
CA ALA A 74 -0.66 7.24 -6.82
C ALA A 74 -0.36 8.59 -7.48
N ALA A 75 0.76 8.69 -8.21
CA ALA A 75 1.15 9.90 -8.95
C ALA A 75 0.11 10.26 -10.02
N LEU A 76 -0.41 9.27 -10.74
CA LEU A 76 -1.48 9.46 -11.72
C LEU A 76 -2.76 9.99 -11.05
N ILE A 77 -3.14 9.45 -9.89
CA ILE A 77 -4.30 9.90 -9.13
C ILE A 77 -4.12 11.35 -8.67
N VAL A 78 -2.96 11.66 -8.07
CA VAL A 78 -2.63 13.02 -7.60
C VAL A 78 -2.65 14.00 -8.77
N PHE A 79 -2.05 13.64 -9.90
CA PHE A 79 -2.01 14.51 -11.08
C PHE A 79 -3.40 14.79 -11.66
N ARG A 80 -4.27 13.77 -11.70
CA ARG A 80 -5.66 13.90 -12.17
C ARG A 80 -6.53 14.72 -11.22
N ARG A 81 -6.35 14.58 -9.91
CA ARG A 81 -7.12 15.29 -8.88
C ARG A 81 -6.39 16.48 -8.27
N ARG A 82 -5.34 16.97 -8.92
CA ARG A 82 -4.48 18.04 -8.40
C ARG A 82 -5.24 19.28 -7.93
N ARG A 83 -6.36 19.62 -8.58
CA ARG A 83 -7.22 20.77 -8.20
C ARG A 83 -8.02 20.50 -6.93
N ASP A 84 -8.64 19.34 -6.82
CA ASP A 84 -9.39 18.94 -5.62
C ASP A 84 -8.45 18.81 -4.42
N ILE A 85 -7.28 18.21 -4.62
CA ILE A 85 -6.25 18.04 -3.58
C ILE A 85 -5.72 19.41 -3.15
N ALA A 86 -5.41 20.30 -4.10
CA ALA A 86 -4.97 21.66 -3.77
C ALA A 86 -6.05 22.44 -3.00
N ALA A 87 -7.32 22.32 -3.38
CA ALA A 87 -8.44 22.95 -2.68
C ALA A 87 -8.63 22.38 -1.26
N PHE A 88 -8.51 21.06 -1.09
CA PHE A 88 -8.57 20.39 0.22
C PHE A 88 -7.41 20.83 1.13
N ILE A 89 -6.19 20.86 0.58
CA ILE A 89 -5.00 21.32 1.30
C ILE A 89 -5.16 22.79 1.68
N ALA A 90 -5.55 23.66 0.75
CA ALA A 90 -5.78 25.08 1.00
C ALA A 90 -6.85 25.31 2.08
N ALA A 91 -7.97 24.58 2.04
CA ALA A 91 -9.00 24.67 3.08
C ALA A 91 -8.50 24.20 4.46
N ARG A 92 -7.57 23.24 4.49
CA ARG A 92 -6.95 22.75 5.74
C ARG A 92 -5.97 23.75 6.34
N TYR A 93 -5.20 24.46 5.51
CA TYR A 93 -4.26 25.50 5.95
C TYR A 93 -4.90 26.89 6.12
N ALA A 94 -6.07 27.13 5.53
CA ALA A 94 -6.83 28.38 5.71
C ALA A 94 -7.66 28.42 6.99
N SER A 95 -7.67 27.35 7.80
CA SER A 95 -8.24 27.34 9.15
C SER A 95 -7.13 27.70 10.15
N PRO A 96 -7.09 28.91 10.73
CA PRO A 96 -6.14 29.23 11.79
C PRO A 96 -6.50 28.43 13.05
N PRO A 97 -5.52 27.88 13.78
CA PRO A 97 -5.79 27.35 15.11
C PRO A 97 -6.08 28.53 16.06
N GLU A 98 -7.22 28.49 16.74
CA GLU A 98 -7.42 29.02 18.09
C GLU A 98 -7.31 30.52 18.39
N ALA A 99 -7.01 31.42 17.44
CA ALA A 99 -6.96 32.86 17.76
C ALA A 99 -8.32 33.46 18.20
N SER A 100 -9.44 32.82 17.84
CA SER A 100 -10.79 33.27 18.23
C SER A 100 -11.28 32.71 19.56
N ALA A 101 -10.68 31.64 20.08
CA ALA A 101 -11.11 31.03 21.35
C ALA A 101 -10.43 31.68 22.56
N SER A 102 -9.22 32.22 22.41
CA SER A 102 -8.50 32.86 23.53
C SER A 102 -8.95 34.31 23.79
N ALA A 103 -9.39 35.06 22.77
CA ALA A 103 -9.83 36.45 22.96
C ALA A 103 -11.14 36.57 23.75
N ASP A 104 -12.06 35.61 23.60
CA ASP A 104 -13.35 35.58 24.29
C ASP A 104 -13.25 35.16 25.77
N ASN A 105 -12.15 34.48 26.14
CA ASN A 105 -11.86 34.04 27.50
C ASN A 105 -11.13 35.12 28.35
N LEU A 106 -10.40 36.05 27.73
CA LEU A 106 -9.75 37.15 28.46
C LEU A 106 -10.70 38.30 28.82
N SER A 107 -11.83 38.46 28.10
CA SER A 107 -12.80 39.54 28.36
C SER A 107 -13.75 39.24 29.53
N LYS A 108 -13.64 38.07 30.16
CA LYS A 108 -14.66 37.53 31.10
C LYS A 108 -14.12 37.21 32.50
N ALA A 109 -12.90 37.63 32.83
CA ALA A 109 -12.37 37.48 34.19
C ALA A 109 -12.86 38.64 35.09
N PRO A 110 -13.62 38.38 36.16
CA PRO A 110 -13.98 39.35 37.19
C PRO A 110 -12.84 39.65 38.17
#